data_AF-A0A9D6REJ2-F1
#
_entry.id   AF-A0A9D6REJ2-F1
#
_cell.length_a   1.000
_cell.length_b   1.000
_cell.length_c   1.000
_cell.angle_alpha   90.00
_cell.angle_beta   90.00
_cell.angle_gamma   90.00
#
_symmetry.space_group_name_H-M   'P 1'
#
loop_
_entity.id
_entity.type
_entity.pdbx_description
1 polymer ?
#
loop_
_entity_poly.entity_id
_entity_poly.type
_entity_poly.pdbx_seq_one_letter_code
_entity_poly.pdbx_strand_id
1 'polypeptide(L)'
;MSTNFRPLSRGNQFSDWIKKEFKFVNKIQFQSSTKGIVILNATELESRDFCNTVMGVGISKRPDLVAKSGKHYVVGEAKFLSSTGGNQGRAFDDGMKLATNASGNAYKVFVLDGIHWIEKGSEQFRKIEYGTAAVFSALLLKEFLDSV
;
A
#
# COMPACT_ATOMS: atom_id res chain seq x y z
N MET A 1 -19.40 -15.82 6.68
CA MET A 1 -19.91 -14.59 6.05
C MET A 1 -19.35 -14.53 4.63
N SER A 2 -20.22 -14.57 3.62
CA SER A 2 -19.80 -14.42 2.23
C SER A 2 -19.44 -12.95 1.98
N THR A 3 -18.15 -12.65 1.84
CA THR A 3 -17.72 -11.35 1.35
C THR A 3 -17.94 -11.34 -0.16
N ASN A 4 -18.93 -10.55 -0.61
CA ASN A 4 -19.11 -10.26 -2.03
C ASN A 4 -17.93 -9.41 -2.52
N PHE A 5 -16.79 -10.05 -2.77
CA PHE A 5 -15.60 -9.40 -3.30
C PHE A 5 -15.87 -8.98 -4.75
N ARG A 6 -15.93 -7.67 -4.99
CA ARG A 6 -15.87 -7.14 -6.35
C ARG A 6 -14.40 -7.02 -6.75
N PRO A 7 -13.99 -7.55 -7.91
CA PRO A 7 -12.61 -7.44 -8.37
C PRO A 7 -12.19 -5.98 -8.45
N LEU A 8 -11.08 -5.65 -7.78
CA LEU A 8 -10.45 -4.34 -7.88
C LEU A 8 -9.69 -4.27 -9.21
N SER A 9 -9.99 -3.24 -10.00
CA SER A 9 -9.43 -3.07 -11.35
C SER A 9 -8.77 -1.71 -11.58
N ARG A 10 -8.95 -0.73 -10.67
CA ARG A 10 -8.44 0.65 -10.79
C ARG A 10 -8.18 1.31 -9.44
N GLY A 11 -7.32 2.33 -9.39
CA GLY A 11 -6.97 3.07 -8.16
C GLY A 11 -8.17 3.67 -7.40
N ASN A 12 -9.16 4.24 -8.10
CA ASN A 12 -10.38 4.75 -7.44
C ASN A 12 -11.14 3.63 -6.70
N GLN A 13 -11.14 2.41 -7.26
CA GLN A 13 -11.82 1.27 -6.62
C GLN A 13 -11.07 0.81 -5.37
N PHE A 14 -9.74 0.89 -5.36
CA PHE A 14 -8.97 0.65 -4.14
C PHE A 14 -9.32 1.67 -3.05
N SER A 15 -9.35 2.97 -3.39
CA SER A 15 -9.74 4.02 -2.44
C SER A 15 -11.15 3.80 -1.86
N ASP A 16 -12.11 3.41 -2.70
CA ASP A 16 -13.47 3.12 -2.24
C ASP A 16 -13.57 1.84 -1.42
N TRP A 17 -12.74 0.84 -1.73
CA TRP A 17 -12.66 -0.40 -0.97
C TRP A 17 -12.04 -0.19 0.41
N ILE A 18 -10.89 0.49 0.51
CA ILE A 18 -10.26 0.76 1.81
C ILE A 18 -11.20 1.55 2.74
N LYS A 19 -12.00 2.48 2.20
CA LYS A 19 -13.00 3.25 2.97
C LYS A 19 -14.12 2.39 3.54
N LYS A 20 -14.43 1.25 2.91
CA LYS A 20 -15.43 0.30 3.39
C LYS A 20 -14.83 -0.67 4.42
N GLU A 21 -13.59 -1.09 4.19
CA GLU A 21 -12.93 -2.10 5.04
C GLU A 21 -12.33 -1.51 6.34
N PHE A 22 -11.91 -0.24 6.31
CA PHE A 22 -11.14 0.34 7.41
C PHE A 22 -11.70 1.67 7.92
N LYS A 23 -11.40 1.96 9.18
CA LYS A 23 -11.77 3.23 9.81
C LYS A 23 -10.80 4.33 9.40
N PHE A 24 -11.34 5.37 8.77
CA PHE A 24 -10.61 6.60 8.45
C PHE A 24 -10.68 7.58 9.63
N VAL A 25 -9.54 8.17 9.98
CA VAL A 25 -9.42 9.11 11.10
C VAL A 25 -8.56 10.30 10.72
N ASN A 26 -8.80 11.45 11.35
CA ASN A 26 -7.97 12.64 11.11
C ASN A 26 -6.55 12.47 11.69
N LYS A 27 -5.64 13.40 11.36
CA LYS A 27 -4.24 13.35 11.79
C LYS A 27 -4.04 13.21 13.31
N ILE A 28 -4.83 13.92 14.11
CA ILE A 28 -4.73 13.88 15.59
C ILE A 28 -5.08 12.48 16.11
N GLN A 29 -6.21 11.94 15.65
CA GLN A 29 -6.66 10.59 16.00
C GLN A 29 -5.71 9.51 15.47
N PHE A 30 -5.15 9.70 14.28
CA PHE A 30 -4.17 8.78 13.70
C PHE A 30 -2.91 8.70 14.57
N GLN A 31 -2.40 9.84 15.01
CA GLN A 31 -1.21 9.92 15.86
C GLN A 31 -1.45 9.26 17.23
N SER A 32 -2.59 9.52 17.86
CA SER A 32 -2.91 8.99 19.20
C SER A 32 -3.40 7.55 19.19
N SER A 33 -3.80 7.00 18.04
CA SER A 33 -4.21 5.60 17.94
C SER A 33 -3.08 4.66 18.33
N THR A 34 -3.37 3.70 19.20
CA THR A 34 -2.40 2.69 19.67
C THR A 34 -2.94 1.26 19.57
N LYS A 35 -4.16 1.09 19.04
CA LYS A 35 -4.87 -0.19 18.93
C LYS A 35 -5.66 -0.26 17.63
N GLY A 36 -5.74 -1.46 17.07
CA GLY A 36 -6.46 -1.72 15.82
C GLY A 36 -5.85 -1.02 14.61
N ILE A 37 -6.57 -1.09 13.50
CA ILE A 37 -6.15 -0.52 12.21
C ILE A 37 -6.93 0.77 11.95
N VAL A 38 -6.21 1.85 11.64
CA VAL A 38 -6.78 3.12 11.19
C VAL A 38 -6.05 3.66 9.97
N ILE A 39 -6.79 4.32 9.08
CA ILE A 39 -6.25 4.96 7.89
C ILE A 39 -6.26 6.48 8.06
N LEU A 40 -5.19 7.15 7.64
CA LEU A 40 -5.09 8.60 7.70
C LEU A 40 -6.02 9.24 6.67
N ASN A 41 -6.97 10.03 7.14
CA ASN A 41 -7.77 10.93 6.34
C ASN A 41 -7.18 12.34 6.40
N ALA A 42 -6.39 12.68 5.38
CA ALA A 42 -5.75 13.98 5.24
C ALA A 42 -5.58 14.36 3.76
N THR A 43 -5.25 15.62 3.50
CA THR A 43 -4.95 16.10 2.15
C THR A 43 -3.67 15.45 1.60
N GLU A 44 -3.41 15.62 0.30
CA GLU A 44 -2.17 15.10 -0.31
C GLU A 44 -0.92 15.67 0.34
N LEU A 45 -0.90 16.99 0.54
CA LEU A 45 0.22 17.69 1.16
C LEU A 45 0.45 17.19 2.59
N GLU A 46 -0.60 17.15 3.41
CA GLU A 46 -0.50 16.69 4.80
C GLU A 46 -0.06 15.23 4.92
N SER A 47 -0.58 14.35 4.05
CA SER A 47 -0.22 12.93 4.05
C SER A 47 1.26 12.72 3.71
N ARG A 48 1.74 13.39 2.64
CA ARG A 48 3.14 13.36 2.23
C ARG A 48 4.05 13.91 3.33
N ASP A 49 3.72 15.10 3.85
CA ASP A 49 4.54 15.76 4.86
C ASP A 49 4.58 14.96 6.15
N PHE A 50 3.47 14.33 6.56
CA PHE A 50 3.44 13.44 7.71
C PHE A 50 4.34 12.20 7.50
N CYS A 51 4.30 11.57 6.33
CA CYS A 51 5.19 10.45 6.01
C CYS A 51 6.68 10.84 6.03
N ASN A 52 7.01 12.07 5.62
CA ASN A 52 8.41 12.52 5.62
C ASN A 52 8.88 12.98 7.00
N THR A 53 8.06 13.78 7.69
CA THR A 53 8.47 14.42 8.95
C THR A 53 8.35 13.51 10.16
N VAL A 54 7.35 12.62 10.18
CA VAL A 54 7.10 11.73 11.32
C VAL A 54 7.63 10.32 11.07
N MET A 55 7.48 9.83 9.84
CA MET A 55 7.92 8.47 9.50
C MET A 55 9.30 8.42 8.85
N GLY A 56 9.84 9.52 8.32
CA GLY A 56 11.16 9.56 7.69
C GLY A 56 11.27 8.82 6.35
N VAL A 57 10.17 8.64 5.60
CA VAL A 57 10.16 7.79 4.40
C VAL A 57 10.82 8.47 3.18
N GLY A 58 10.79 9.79 3.07
CA GLY A 58 11.46 10.52 1.99
C GLY A 58 10.75 10.43 0.62
N ILE A 59 9.41 10.49 0.62
CA ILE A 59 8.58 10.42 -0.59
C ILE A 59 8.26 11.81 -1.15
N SER A 60 8.13 11.91 -2.47
CA SER A 60 7.80 13.16 -3.17
C SER A 60 6.30 13.37 -3.40
N LYS A 61 5.51 12.29 -3.38
CA LYS A 61 4.06 12.27 -3.63
C LYS A 61 3.32 11.57 -2.49
N ARG A 62 2.00 11.79 -2.41
CA ARG A 62 1.13 11.06 -1.48
C ARG A 62 1.13 9.57 -1.87
N PRO A 63 1.30 8.65 -0.90
CA PRO A 63 1.15 7.21 -1.15
C PRO A 63 -0.33 6.82 -1.15
N ASP A 64 -0.68 5.74 -1.86
CA ASP A 64 -2.07 5.25 -1.95
C ASP A 64 -2.63 4.81 -0.59
N LEU A 65 -1.74 4.41 0.35
CA LEU A 65 -2.07 3.97 1.70
C LEU A 65 -1.18 4.65 2.74
N VAL A 66 -1.79 5.22 3.78
CA VAL A 66 -1.13 5.62 5.03
C VAL A 66 -1.97 5.06 6.18
N ALA A 67 -1.47 3.99 6.79
CA ALA A 67 -2.16 3.25 7.83
C ALA A 67 -1.35 3.22 9.13
N LYS A 68 -2.05 2.99 10.23
CA LYS A 68 -1.46 2.65 11.52
C LYS A 68 -2.14 1.39 12.03
N SER A 69 -1.33 0.37 12.36
CA SER A 69 -1.79 -0.82 13.06
C SER A 69 -1.15 -0.84 14.43
N GLY A 70 -1.97 -0.68 15.47
CA GLY A 70 -1.46 -0.49 16.83
C GLY A 70 -0.49 0.70 16.91
N LYS A 71 0.79 0.43 17.15
CA LYS A 71 1.86 1.43 17.21
C LYS A 71 2.67 1.56 15.91
N HIS A 72 2.44 0.67 14.95
CA HIS A 72 3.23 0.56 13.73
C HIS A 72 2.64 1.39 12.60
N TYR A 73 3.48 2.13 11.90
CA TYR A 73 3.10 2.84 10.68
C TYR A 73 3.28 1.93 9.47
N VAL A 74 2.32 2.00 8.54
CA VAL A 74 2.38 1.30 7.26
C VAL A 74 2.09 2.29 6.14
N VAL A 75 2.94 2.32 5.13
CA VAL A 75 2.81 3.17 3.94
C VAL A 75 2.84 2.27 2.71
N GLY A 76 1.96 2.52 1.75
CA GLY A 76 1.90 1.65 0.58
C GLY A 76 1.44 2.31 -0.71
N GLU A 77 1.84 1.70 -1.81
CA GLU A 77 1.34 1.97 -3.15
C GLU A 77 0.43 0.82 -3.57
N ALA A 78 -0.60 1.12 -4.36
CA ALA A 78 -1.54 0.15 -4.89
C ALA A 78 -1.56 0.23 -6.42
N LYS A 79 -1.35 -0.89 -7.11
CA LYS A 79 -1.41 -0.95 -8.57
C LYS A 79 -2.18 -2.20 -9.03
N PHE A 80 -3.09 -1.98 -9.98
CA PHE A 80 -3.95 -3.01 -10.57
C PHE A 80 -3.61 -3.09 -12.06
N LEU A 81 -2.71 -4.01 -12.42
CA LEU A 81 -2.01 -4.02 -13.69
C LEU A 81 -2.47 -5.19 -14.58
N SER A 82 -3.17 -4.87 -15.67
CA SER A 82 -3.79 -5.86 -16.57
C SER A 82 -2.92 -6.27 -17.77
N SER A 83 -1.80 -5.59 -18.03
CA SER A 83 -0.88 -5.95 -19.12
C SER A 83 0.59 -5.64 -18.79
N THR A 84 1.52 -6.29 -19.49
CA THR A 84 2.95 -6.01 -19.38
C THR A 84 3.37 -4.97 -20.42
N GLY A 85 4.31 -4.09 -20.06
CA GLY A 85 4.93 -3.12 -20.98
C GLY A 85 4.39 -1.69 -20.88
N GLY A 86 5.13 -0.75 -21.47
CA GLY A 86 4.78 0.68 -21.51
C GLY A 86 4.66 1.32 -20.13
N ASN A 87 3.60 2.11 -19.92
CA ASN A 87 3.36 2.83 -18.66
C ASN A 87 3.13 1.89 -17.45
N GLN A 88 2.74 0.63 -17.67
CA GLN A 88 2.53 -0.33 -16.56
C GLN A 88 3.85 -0.79 -15.93
N GLY A 89 4.94 -0.87 -16.71
CA GLY A 89 6.27 -1.16 -16.18
C GLY A 89 6.73 -0.09 -15.18
N ARG A 90 6.57 1.19 -15.55
CA ARG A 90 6.88 2.32 -14.66
C ARG A 90 6.02 2.31 -13.39
N ALA A 91 4.74 1.95 -13.51
CA ALA A 91 3.85 1.85 -12.37
C ALA A 91 4.26 0.74 -11.38
N PHE A 92 4.74 -0.40 -11.90
CA PHE A 92 5.32 -1.47 -11.09
C PHE A 92 6.60 -1.01 -10.39
N ASP A 93 7.52 -0.38 -11.12
CA ASP A 93 8.80 0.09 -10.55
C ASP A 93 8.59 1.15 -9.46
N ASP A 94 7.60 2.04 -9.62
CA ASP A 94 7.20 3.01 -8.59
C ASP A 94 6.76 2.32 -7.29
N GLY A 95 5.93 1.27 -7.39
CA GLY A 95 5.47 0.50 -6.22
C GLY A 95 6.61 -0.25 -5.54
N MET A 96 7.47 -0.90 -6.34
CA MET A 96 8.65 -1.58 -5.82
C MET A 96 9.63 -0.61 -5.14
N LYS A 97 9.86 0.57 -5.73
CA LYS A 97 10.74 1.59 -5.16
C LYS A 97 10.32 1.99 -3.74
N LEU A 98 9.01 2.12 -3.50
CA LEU A 98 8.51 2.36 -2.14
C LEU A 98 8.72 1.14 -1.25
N ALA A 99 8.32 -0.06 -1.70
CA ALA A 99 8.36 -1.28 -0.89
C ALA A 99 9.79 -1.70 -0.49
N THR A 100 10.80 -1.37 -1.30
CA THR A 100 12.22 -1.62 -0.99
C THR A 100 12.91 -0.46 -0.28
N ASN A 101 12.21 0.66 -0.02
CA ASN A 101 12.81 1.82 0.62
C ASN A 101 13.19 1.49 2.08
N ALA A 102 14.48 1.55 2.42
CA ALA A 102 14.95 1.29 3.78
C ALA A 102 14.74 2.47 4.75
N SER A 103 14.40 3.67 4.25
CA SER A 103 14.32 4.88 5.05
C SER A 103 13.10 4.89 5.97
N GLY A 104 13.26 5.45 7.17
CA GLY A 104 12.14 5.70 8.06
C GLY A 104 11.65 4.49 8.86
N ASN A 105 10.66 4.72 9.72
CA ASN A 105 10.16 3.76 10.70
C ASN A 105 8.80 3.12 10.34
N ALA A 106 8.37 3.25 9.08
CA ALA A 106 7.15 2.62 8.57
C ALA A 106 7.48 1.32 7.83
N TYR A 107 6.60 0.33 7.95
CA TYR A 107 6.54 -0.79 7.01
C TYR A 107 6.11 -0.27 5.64
N LYS A 108 6.77 -0.74 4.57
CA LYS A 108 6.43 -0.33 3.20
C LYS A 108 5.87 -1.52 2.46
N VAL A 109 4.70 -1.33 1.87
CA VAL A 109 3.98 -2.41 1.18
C VAL A 109 3.66 -2.00 -0.25
N PHE A 110 3.68 -3.00 -1.14
CA PHE A 110 3.17 -2.85 -2.48
C PHE A 110 1.95 -3.75 -2.64
N VAL A 111 0.77 -3.13 -2.66
CA VAL A 111 -0.49 -3.80 -2.96
C VAL A 111 -0.59 -3.95 -4.47
N LEU A 112 -0.43 -5.18 -4.97
CA LEU A 112 -0.33 -5.46 -6.39
C LEU A 112 -1.36 -6.53 -6.80
N ASP A 113 -2.21 -6.19 -7.76
CA ASP A 113 -3.16 -7.13 -8.36
C ASP A 113 -3.06 -7.09 -9.90
N GLY A 114 -3.40 -8.20 -10.54
CA GLY A 114 -3.42 -8.35 -11.99
C GLY A 114 -2.46 -9.41 -12.53
N ILE A 115 -2.00 -9.27 -13.78
CA ILE A 115 -1.33 -10.37 -14.51
C ILE A 115 0.08 -10.72 -14.01
N HIS A 116 0.62 -9.94 -13.08
CA HIS A 116 2.01 -10.05 -12.61
C HIS A 116 2.23 -11.27 -11.71
N TRP A 117 1.14 -11.88 -11.24
CA TRP A 117 1.13 -13.15 -10.51
C TRP A 117 1.25 -14.38 -11.41
N ILE A 118 1.10 -14.23 -12.74
CA ILE A 118 1.18 -15.37 -13.67
C ILE A 118 2.66 -15.69 -13.91
N GLU A 119 3.08 -16.87 -13.46
CA GLU A 119 4.44 -17.38 -13.60
C GLU A 119 4.84 -17.53 -15.07
N LYS A 120 5.69 -16.60 -15.54
CA LYS A 120 6.28 -16.65 -16.90
C LYS A 120 7.77 -16.26 -16.92
N GLY A 121 8.45 -16.29 -15.76
CA GLY A 121 9.86 -15.89 -15.67
C GLY A 121 10.15 -14.44 -16.06
N SER A 122 9.14 -13.55 -15.97
CA SER A 122 9.33 -12.12 -16.22
C SER A 122 10.20 -11.50 -15.13
N GLU A 123 10.88 -10.40 -15.45
CA GLU A 123 11.68 -9.67 -14.46
C GLU A 123 10.85 -9.23 -13.25
N GLN A 124 9.62 -8.78 -13.48
CA GLN A 124 8.70 -8.32 -12.44
C GLN A 124 8.25 -9.49 -11.55
N PHE A 125 7.90 -10.64 -12.13
CA PHE A 125 7.59 -11.83 -11.35
C PHE A 125 8.77 -12.24 -10.46
N ARG A 126 10.00 -12.23 -11.01
CA ARG A 126 11.21 -12.53 -10.23
C ARG A 126 11.45 -11.55 -9.09
N LYS A 127 11.18 -10.25 -9.28
CA LYS A 127 11.28 -9.23 -8.22
C LYS A 127 10.27 -9.45 -7.09
N ILE A 128 9.11 -10.02 -7.41
CA ILE A 128 8.10 -10.41 -6.41
C ILE A 128 8.54 -11.69 -5.70
N GLU A 129 8.76 -12.76 -6.45
CA GLU A 129 8.99 -14.12 -5.93
C GLU A 129 10.29 -14.25 -5.13
N TYR A 130 11.37 -13.66 -5.64
CA TYR A 130 12.71 -13.79 -5.03
C TYR A 130 13.14 -12.52 -4.28
N GLY A 131 12.27 -11.50 -4.23
CA GLY A 131 12.52 -10.27 -3.51
C GLY A 131 12.20 -10.38 -2.02
N THR A 132 12.66 -9.41 -1.23
CA THR A 132 12.35 -9.30 0.21
C THR A 132 11.29 -8.24 0.51
N ALA A 133 10.77 -7.58 -0.52
CA ALA A 133 9.77 -6.53 -0.36
C ALA A 133 8.41 -7.14 -0.02
N ALA A 134 7.63 -6.45 0.83
CA ALA A 134 6.26 -6.87 1.13
C ALA A 134 5.33 -6.53 -0.04
N VAL A 135 5.19 -7.47 -0.98
CA VAL A 135 4.33 -7.35 -2.18
C VAL A 135 3.23 -8.39 -2.11
N PHE A 136 1.97 -7.96 -2.18
CA PHE A 136 0.82 -8.87 -2.03
C PHE A 136 -0.47 -8.31 -2.67
N SER A 137 -1.42 -9.20 -2.95
CA SER A 137 -2.77 -8.82 -3.41
C SER A 137 -3.51 -7.98 -2.38
N ALA A 138 -4.41 -7.09 -2.80
CA ALA A 138 -5.25 -6.31 -1.89
C ALA A 138 -6.05 -7.20 -0.91
N LEU A 139 -6.35 -8.44 -1.31
CA LEU A 139 -7.01 -9.44 -0.47
C LEU A 139 -6.24 -9.75 0.82
N LEU A 140 -4.91 -9.65 0.82
CA LEU A 140 -4.05 -9.94 1.96
C LEU A 140 -3.73 -8.70 2.81
N LEU A 141 -4.23 -7.52 2.42
CA LEU A 141 -3.89 -6.27 3.10
C LEU A 141 -4.32 -6.29 4.56
N LYS A 142 -5.51 -6.83 4.86
CA LYS A 142 -6.02 -6.86 6.22
C LYS A 142 -5.21 -7.82 7.09
N GLU A 143 -4.92 -9.03 6.62
CA GLU A 143 -4.06 -9.97 7.35
C GLU A 143 -2.67 -9.39 7.58
N PHE A 144 -2.09 -8.71 6.58
CA PHE A 144 -0.79 -8.06 6.75
C PHE A 144 -0.85 -6.98 7.84
N LEU A 145 -1.84 -6.09 7.79
CA LEU A 145 -1.99 -5.02 8.77
C LEU A 145 -2.25 -5.57 10.18
N ASP A 146 -2.99 -6.68 10.32
CA ASP A 146 -3.20 -7.36 11.60
C ASP A 146 -1.92 -8.05 12.12
N SER A 147 -0.94 -8.35 11.25
CA SER A 147 0.30 -9.08 11.59
C SER A 147 1.48 -8.22 12.07
N VAL A 148 1.46 -6.90 11.79
CA VAL A 148 2.60 -5.99 12.01
C VAL A 148 2.69 -5.36 13.39
#